data_AF-A0A8S9RA21-F1
#
_entry.id   AF-A0A8S9RA21-F1
#
_cell.length_a   1.000
_cell.length_b   1.000
_cell.length_c   1.000
_cell.angle_alpha   90.00
_cell.angle_beta   90.00
_cell.angle_gamma   90.00
#
_symmetry.space_group_name_H-M   'P 1'
#
loop_
_entity.id
_entity.type
_entity.pdbx_description
1 polymer ?
#
loop_
_entity_poly.entity_id
_entity_poly.type
_entity_poly.pdbx_seq_one_letter_code
_entity_poly.pdbx_strand_id
1 'polypeptide(L)'
;MNIFMIDVSDGRVEMHDLLHTFAREICRRAYAQDGKEGHRLWHHEDVTDVLKNIEEGEKVRGIFLNMNEMKREMSLDSCTFEPMLGLRYLKIYSSGCPEQCRPNNKINLPDGLNFPLEKVRYLHWLEFPLKELPPDFNPRNLVLPYSKIERIWSDDMVCLSVIGIA
;
A
#
# COMPACT_ATOMS: atom_id res chain seq x y z
N MET A 1 15.37 -7.60 -28.81
CA MET A 1 15.49 -8.23 -27.49
C MET A 1 15.90 -7.12 -26.54
N ASN A 2 14.98 -6.61 -25.72
CA ASN A 2 15.26 -5.46 -24.86
C ASN A 2 16.17 -5.95 -23.72
N ILE A 3 17.39 -5.41 -23.63
CA ILE A 3 18.42 -5.85 -22.67
C ILE A 3 18.15 -5.26 -21.28
N PHE A 4 17.27 -4.25 -21.22
CA PHE A 4 16.90 -3.58 -19.98
C PHE A 4 15.63 -4.21 -19.42
N MET A 5 15.76 -4.86 -18.26
CA MET A 5 14.65 -5.42 -17.48
C MET A 5 13.88 -4.34 -16.69
N ILE A 6 14.27 -3.08 -16.86
CA ILE A 6 13.66 -1.87 -16.34
C ILE A 6 13.48 -0.94 -17.53
N ASP A 7 12.28 -0.41 -17.72
CA ASP A 7 11.92 0.52 -18.79
C ASP A 7 11.39 1.83 -18.19
N VAL A 8 11.38 2.89 -18.99
CA VAL A 8 10.74 4.16 -18.62
C VAL A 8 9.72 4.53 -19.68
N SER A 9 8.44 4.42 -19.33
CA SER A 9 7.29 4.67 -20.22
C SER A 9 6.31 5.61 -19.51
N ASP A 10 5.76 6.59 -20.22
CA ASP A 10 4.80 7.57 -19.67
C ASP A 10 5.21 8.23 -18.34
N GLY A 11 6.51 8.51 -18.20
CA GLY A 11 7.08 9.09 -16.97
C GLY A 11 7.12 8.14 -15.77
N ARG A 12 6.87 6.84 -16.00
CA ARG A 12 6.92 5.77 -14.99
C ARG A 12 8.13 4.89 -15.23
N VAL A 13 8.75 4.45 -14.14
CA VAL A 13 9.76 3.38 -14.20
C VAL A 13 9.01 2.06 -14.10
N GLU A 14 9.05 1.27 -15.15
CA GLU A 14 8.42 -0.04 -15.24
C GLU A 14 9.46 -1.14 -15.11
N MET A 15 9.09 -2.23 -14.44
CA MET A 15 9.92 -3.42 -14.33
C MET A 15 9.29 -4.52 -15.18
N HIS A 16 10.08 -5.14 -16.04
CA HIS A 16 9.60 -6.21 -16.92
C HIS A 16 9.02 -7.38 -16.10
N ASP A 17 7.91 -7.96 -16.55
CA ASP A 17 7.15 -8.99 -15.82
C ASP A 17 8.00 -10.17 -15.34
N LEU A 18 8.95 -10.62 -16.17
CA LEU A 18 9.90 -11.68 -15.79
C LEU A 18 10.78 -11.28 -14.59
N LEU A 19 11.32 -10.06 -14.55
CA LEU A 19 12.09 -9.57 -13.41
C LEU A 19 11.21 -9.41 -12.18
N HIS A 20 10.01 -8.87 -12.38
CA HIS A 20 9.05 -8.68 -11.32
C HIS A 20 8.65 -10.01 -10.67
N THR A 21 8.33 -11.02 -11.49
CA THR A 21 7.98 -12.37 -11.05
C THR A 21 9.15 -13.05 -10.33
N PHE A 22 10.35 -12.94 -10.87
CA PHE A 22 11.55 -13.50 -10.25
C PHE A 22 11.85 -12.86 -8.89
N ALA A 23 11.78 -11.53 -8.80
CA ALA A 23 11.98 -10.81 -7.55
C ALA A 23 10.95 -11.19 -6.49
N ARG A 24 9.66 -11.32 -6.86
CA ARG A 24 8.60 -11.79 -5.96
C ARG A 24 8.90 -13.18 -5.39
N GLU A 25 9.30 -14.12 -6.25
CA GLU A 25 9.61 -15.49 -5.81
C GLU A 25 10.82 -15.55 -4.87
N ILE A 26 11.86 -14.73 -5.12
CA ILE A 26 12.99 -14.61 -4.18
C ILE A 26 12.51 -14.09 -2.83
N CYS A 27 11.73 -13.00 -2.81
CA CYS A 27 11.20 -12.45 -1.57
C CYS A 27 10.33 -13.46 -0.81
N ARG A 28 9.49 -14.23 -1.52
CA ARG A 28 8.64 -15.27 -0.93
C ARG A 28 9.47 -16.37 -0.27
N ARG A 29 10.54 -16.84 -0.92
CA ARG A 29 11.44 -17.85 -0.34
C ARG A 29 12.20 -17.33 0.87
N ALA A 30 12.70 -16.10 0.79
CA ALA A 30 13.38 -15.46 1.92
C ALA A 30 12.44 -15.33 3.13
N TYR A 31 11.17 -14.97 2.90
CA TYR A 31 10.13 -14.93 3.93
C TYR A 31 9.96 -16.29 4.62
N ALA A 32 9.81 -17.36 3.83
CA ALA A 32 9.60 -18.71 4.34
C ALA A 32 10.82 -19.31 5.07
N GLN A 33 12.04 -18.87 4.77
CA GLN A 33 13.28 -19.44 5.33
C GLN A 33 13.77 -18.73 6.60
N ASP A 34 13.86 -17.39 6.60
CA ASP A 34 14.51 -16.65 7.68
C ASP A 34 13.53 -16.08 8.71
N GLY A 35 12.23 -16.07 8.38
CA GLY A 35 11.13 -15.72 9.27
C GLY A 35 11.14 -14.32 9.91
N LYS A 36 12.23 -13.53 9.90
CA LYS A 36 12.37 -12.54 10.99
C LYS A 36 12.96 -11.16 10.74
N GLU A 37 13.43 -10.75 9.55
CA GLU A 37 13.85 -9.35 9.39
C GLU A 37 13.49 -8.70 8.04
N GLY A 38 12.64 -7.66 8.09
CA GLY A 38 12.53 -6.65 7.04
C GLY A 38 11.56 -6.93 5.89
N HIS A 39 10.53 -7.74 6.14
CA HIS A 39 9.64 -8.28 5.10
C HIS A 39 8.95 -7.20 4.25
N ARG A 40 9.05 -7.37 2.94
CA ARG A 40 8.16 -6.74 1.96
C ARG A 40 7.20 -7.81 1.47
N LEU A 41 5.93 -7.66 1.79
CA LEU A 41 4.88 -8.60 1.43
C LEU A 41 4.26 -8.19 0.09
N TRP A 42 4.24 -9.12 -0.87
CA TRP A 42 3.73 -8.89 -2.23
C TRP A 42 2.61 -9.86 -2.61
N HIS A 43 2.55 -11.04 -1.99
CA HIS A 43 1.50 -12.01 -2.24
C HIS A 43 0.31 -11.71 -1.35
N HIS A 44 -0.89 -11.68 -1.93
CA HIS A 44 -2.09 -11.30 -1.20
C HIS A 44 -2.41 -12.26 -0.04
N GLU A 45 -2.00 -13.53 -0.13
CA GLU A 45 -2.17 -14.54 0.94
C GLU A 45 -1.31 -14.17 2.16
N ASP A 46 -0.01 -13.97 1.97
CA ASP A 46 0.91 -13.54 3.04
C ASP A 46 0.47 -12.22 3.68
N VAL A 47 0.02 -11.25 2.87
CA VAL A 47 -0.51 -9.98 3.36
C VAL A 47 -1.79 -10.20 4.19
N THR A 48 -2.68 -11.07 3.71
CA THR A 48 -3.93 -11.39 4.41
C THR A 48 -3.67 -12.02 5.78
N ASP A 49 -2.71 -12.94 5.85
CA ASP A 49 -2.38 -13.64 7.08
C ASP A 49 -1.77 -12.67 8.10
N VAL A 50 -0.85 -11.81 7.68
CA VAL A 50 -0.25 -10.78 8.54
C VAL A 50 -1.28 -9.74 9.02
N LEU A 51 -2.20 -9.31 8.16
CA LEU A 51 -3.23 -8.34 8.55
C LEU A 51 -4.25 -8.94 9.53
N LYS A 52 -4.41 -10.26 9.56
CA LYS A 52 -5.26 -10.97 10.54
C LYS A 52 -4.51 -11.35 11.82
N ASN A 53 -3.21 -11.63 11.72
CA ASN A 53 -2.35 -12.05 12.84
C ASN A 53 -1.39 -10.91 13.21
N ILE A 54 -1.91 -9.94 13.95
CA ILE A 54 -1.25 -8.65 14.18
C ILE A 54 0.12 -8.78 14.88
N GLU A 55 0.34 -9.85 15.65
CA GLU A 55 1.63 -10.15 16.31
C GLU A 55 2.79 -10.35 15.31
N GLU A 56 2.51 -10.74 14.07
CA GLU A 56 3.52 -10.93 13.03
C GLU A 56 3.90 -9.61 12.32
N GLY A 57 3.12 -8.54 12.55
CA GLY A 57 3.24 -7.26 11.86
C GLY A 57 4.47 -6.42 12.23
N GLU A 58 5.09 -6.65 13.39
CA GLU A 58 6.18 -5.79 13.92
C GLU A 58 7.39 -5.71 12.97
N LYS A 59 7.70 -6.82 12.29
CA LYS A 59 8.87 -6.94 11.40
C LYS A 59 8.60 -6.48 9.97
N VAL A 60 7.34 -6.17 9.64
CA VAL A 60 6.93 -5.83 8.28
C VAL A 60 7.37 -4.42 7.95
N ARG A 61 8.13 -4.29 6.86
CA ARG A 61 8.60 -2.98 6.35
C ARG A 61 7.82 -2.52 5.13
N GLY A 62 7.20 -3.45 4.40
CA GLY A 62 6.40 -3.09 3.23
C GLY A 62 5.22 -4.03 2.99
N ILE A 63 4.09 -3.46 2.58
CA ILE A 63 2.89 -4.18 2.18
C ILE A 63 2.47 -3.68 0.79
N PHE A 64 2.34 -4.62 -0.14
CA PHE A 64 1.86 -4.37 -1.50
C PHE A 64 0.69 -5.32 -1.77
N LEU A 65 -0.53 -4.79 -1.70
CA LEU A 65 -1.77 -5.53 -1.85
C LEU A 65 -2.51 -5.10 -3.12
N ASN A 66 -2.58 -6.02 -4.09
CA ASN A 66 -3.47 -5.89 -5.23
C ASN A 66 -4.83 -6.51 -4.90
N MET A 67 -5.84 -5.68 -4.69
CA MET A 67 -7.19 -6.13 -4.33
C MET A 67 -7.86 -6.96 -5.43
N ASN A 68 -7.40 -6.89 -6.68
CA ASN A 68 -7.92 -7.77 -7.72
C ASN A 68 -7.54 -9.24 -7.52
N GLU A 69 -6.40 -9.50 -6.87
CA GLU A 69 -5.95 -10.87 -6.57
C GLU A 69 -6.73 -11.48 -5.38
N MET A 70 -7.41 -10.64 -4.58
CA MET A 70 -8.22 -11.11 -3.45
C MET A 70 -9.50 -11.80 -3.93
N LYS A 71 -9.76 -13.02 -3.43
CA LYS A 71 -10.99 -13.78 -3.74
C LYS A 71 -12.25 -13.22 -3.06
N ARG A 72 -12.09 -12.52 -1.93
CA ARG A 72 -13.17 -12.00 -1.08
C ARG A 72 -12.78 -10.66 -0.50
N GLU A 73 -13.79 -9.91 -0.07
CA GLU A 73 -13.58 -8.74 0.77
C GLU A 73 -13.01 -9.13 2.14
N MET A 74 -12.32 -8.17 2.75
CA MET A 74 -11.68 -8.30 4.05
C MET A 74 -12.08 -7.10 4.91
N SER A 75 -12.61 -7.39 6.10
CA SER A 75 -12.80 -6.38 7.13
C SER A 75 -11.55 -6.34 8.00
N LEU A 76 -11.03 -5.15 8.23
CA LEU A 76 -9.91 -4.89 9.13
C LEU A 76 -10.41 -4.13 10.35
N ASP A 77 -9.83 -4.45 11.51
CA ASP A 77 -10.06 -3.69 12.74
C ASP A 77 -9.32 -2.35 12.66
N SER A 78 -9.79 -1.35 13.39
CA SER A 78 -9.15 -0.04 13.40
C SER A 78 -7.69 -0.10 13.86
N CYS A 79 -7.34 -1.02 14.74
CA CYS A 79 -5.99 -1.21 15.28
C CYS A 79 -5.08 -2.14 14.43
N THR A 80 -5.53 -2.65 13.27
CA THR A 80 -4.76 -3.65 12.48
C THR A 80 -3.32 -3.22 12.16
N PHE A 81 -3.07 -1.93 11.96
CA PHE A 81 -1.74 -1.43 11.60
C PHE A 81 -0.91 -0.93 12.80
N GLU A 82 -1.48 -0.88 14.01
CA GLU A 82 -0.79 -0.31 15.18
C GLU A 82 0.52 -1.03 15.52
N PRO A 83 0.61 -2.37 15.48
CA PRO A 83 1.86 -3.07 15.80
C PRO A 83 2.93 -2.96 14.70
N MET A 84 2.59 -2.44 13.52
CA MET A 84 3.50 -2.32 12.39
C MET A 84 4.36 -1.05 12.46
N LEU A 85 4.98 -0.78 13.60
CA LEU A 85 5.80 0.42 13.87
C LEU A 85 7.05 0.54 12.97
N GLY A 86 7.39 -0.53 12.25
CA GLY A 86 8.47 -0.58 11.27
C GLY A 86 8.03 -0.32 9.82
N LEU A 87 6.73 -0.18 9.56
CA LEU A 87 6.19 -0.06 8.20
C LEU A 87 6.69 1.21 7.52
N ARG A 88 7.23 1.05 6.32
CA ARG A 88 7.77 2.16 5.49
C ARG A 88 7.06 2.30 4.16
N TYR A 89 6.55 1.21 3.60
CA TYR A 89 5.93 1.19 2.28
C TYR A 89 4.56 0.53 2.36
N LEU A 90 3.50 1.26 2.03
CA LEU A 90 2.16 0.70 1.94
C LEU A 90 1.58 1.02 0.56
N LYS A 91 1.17 -0.02 -0.17
CA LYS A 91 0.49 0.08 -1.46
C LYS A 91 -0.74 -0.83 -1.46
N ILE A 92 -1.93 -0.26 -1.28
CA ILE A 92 -3.21 -0.95 -1.41
C ILE A 92 -3.91 -0.39 -2.66
N TYR A 93 -4.05 -1.22 -3.68
CA TYR A 93 -4.48 -0.77 -5.02
C TYR A 93 -5.32 -1.84 -5.72
N SER A 94 -5.96 -1.46 -6.83
CA SER A 94 -6.61 -2.39 -7.76
C SER A 94 -6.03 -2.15 -9.15
N SER A 95 -5.50 -3.20 -9.78
CA SER A 95 -4.92 -3.16 -11.13
C SER A 95 -5.95 -3.32 -12.26
N GLY A 96 -7.24 -3.00 -12.01
CA GLY A 96 -8.37 -3.39 -12.86
C GLY A 96 -8.59 -2.41 -14.01
N CYS A 97 -9.32 -2.83 -15.05
CA CYS A 97 -9.63 -1.99 -16.21
C CYS A 97 -10.33 -0.69 -15.79
N PRO A 98 -9.95 0.46 -16.37
CA PRO A 98 -10.64 1.75 -16.19
C PRO A 98 -12.13 1.74 -16.55
N GLU A 99 -12.58 0.76 -17.35
CA GLU A 99 -13.99 0.59 -17.76
C GLU A 99 -14.91 0.16 -16.61
N GLN A 100 -14.34 -0.39 -15.53
CA GLN A 100 -15.04 -0.48 -14.26
C GLN A 100 -15.00 0.93 -13.66
N CYS A 101 -15.96 1.79 -14.02
CA CYS A 101 -16.07 3.18 -13.56
C CYS A 101 -16.25 3.33 -12.03
N ARG A 102 -15.99 2.28 -11.25
CA ARG A 102 -15.98 2.29 -9.80
C ARG A 102 -14.73 1.57 -9.29
N PRO A 103 -14.02 2.17 -8.33
CA PRO A 103 -12.95 1.49 -7.62
C PRO A 103 -13.48 0.18 -7.02
N ASN A 104 -12.77 -0.92 -7.26
CA ASN A 104 -13.07 -2.23 -6.67
C ASN A 104 -12.33 -2.35 -5.33
N ASN A 105 -12.78 -1.59 -4.33
CA ASN A 105 -12.26 -1.71 -2.97
C ASN A 105 -12.82 -2.95 -2.29
N LYS A 106 -11.91 -3.80 -1.82
CA LYS A 106 -12.22 -5.03 -1.08
C LYS A 106 -11.78 -4.97 0.38
N ILE A 107 -11.31 -3.81 0.84
CA ILE A 107 -10.92 -3.57 2.23
C ILE A 107 -11.99 -2.70 2.91
N ASN A 108 -12.58 -3.24 3.97
CA ASN A 108 -13.58 -2.58 4.79
C ASN A 108 -12.97 -2.25 6.16
N LEU A 109 -13.23 -1.05 6.67
CA LEU A 109 -12.75 -0.55 7.98
C LEU A 109 -13.95 0.04 8.73
N PRO A 110 -14.86 -0.82 9.26
CA PRO A 110 -16.13 -0.38 9.83
C PRO A 110 -15.94 0.54 11.05
N ASP A 111 -14.90 0.29 11.84
CA ASP A 111 -14.60 1.02 13.07
C ASP A 111 -13.56 2.13 12.88
N GLY A 112 -13.25 2.49 11.62
CA GLY A 112 -12.23 3.48 11.28
C GLY A 112 -10.82 2.88 11.17
N LEU A 113 -9.79 3.74 11.27
CA LEU A 113 -8.40 3.36 11.06
C LEU A 113 -7.48 4.13 12.02
N ASN A 114 -6.80 3.38 12.90
CA ASN A 114 -5.68 3.84 13.68
C ASN A 114 -4.39 3.38 12.99
N PHE A 115 -3.62 4.32 12.46
CA PHE A 115 -2.46 3.98 11.65
C PHE A 115 -1.25 4.83 12.00
N PRO A 116 -0.20 4.25 12.61
CA PRO A 116 1.05 4.96 12.88
C PRO A 116 1.79 5.27 11.58
N LEU A 117 1.70 6.52 11.14
CA LEU A 117 2.26 6.99 9.87
C LEU A 117 3.69 7.55 9.97
N GLU A 118 4.24 7.67 11.18
CA GLU A 118 5.54 8.33 11.47
C GLU A 118 6.72 7.84 10.58
N LYS A 119 6.84 6.52 10.42
CA LYS A 119 7.92 5.90 9.62
C LYS A 119 7.53 5.62 8.18
N VAL A 120 6.27 5.82 7.80
CA VAL A 120 5.82 5.59 6.44
C VAL A 120 6.51 6.59 5.52
N ARG A 121 7.11 6.07 4.45
CA ARG A 121 7.87 6.81 3.43
C ARG A 121 7.18 6.78 2.07
N TYR A 122 6.26 5.83 1.86
CA TYR A 122 5.44 5.71 0.67
C TYR A 122 4.05 5.19 1.09
N LEU A 123 3.02 5.96 0.77
CA LEU A 123 1.63 5.61 1.02
C LEU A 123 0.84 5.72 -0.27
N HIS A 124 0.42 4.57 -0.79
CA HIS A 124 -0.54 4.47 -1.86
C HIS A 124 -1.74 3.68 -1.36
N TRP A 125 -2.92 4.28 -1.32
CA TRP A 125 -4.12 3.60 -0.83
C TRP A 125 -5.35 4.07 -1.59
N LEU A 126 -5.90 3.16 -2.41
CA LEU A 126 -7.15 3.36 -3.13
C LEU A 126 -8.33 3.52 -2.16
N GLU A 127 -9.12 4.58 -2.33
CA GLU A 127 -10.23 4.90 -1.44
C GLU A 127 -9.83 5.03 0.03
N PHE A 128 -8.67 5.65 0.29
CA PHE A 128 -8.17 5.87 1.66
C PHE A 128 -9.27 6.47 2.56
N PRO A 129 -9.53 5.86 3.74
CA PRO A 129 -10.78 6.05 4.47
C PRO A 129 -10.80 7.31 5.34
N LEU A 130 -9.63 7.83 5.74
CA LEU A 130 -9.53 8.99 6.61
C LEU A 130 -9.76 10.29 5.83
N LYS A 131 -10.36 11.27 6.51
CA LYS A 131 -10.60 12.62 5.96
C LYS A 131 -9.40 13.55 6.07
N GLU A 132 -8.48 13.23 6.98
CA GLU A 132 -7.29 14.00 7.26
C GLU A 132 -6.13 13.04 7.55
N LEU A 133 -4.90 13.46 7.29
CA LEU A 133 -3.70 12.73 7.68
C LEU A 133 -3.22 13.23 9.07
N PRO A 134 -2.45 12.45 9.84
CA PRO A 134 -1.91 12.88 11.14
C PRO A 134 -0.86 14.00 10.98
N PRO A 135 -0.94 15.14 11.72
CA PRO A 135 -0.10 16.34 11.59
C PRO A 135 1.39 16.17 11.29
N ASP A 136 1.98 15.09 11.79
CA ASP A 136 3.39 14.75 11.75
C ASP A 136 3.78 13.85 10.55
N PHE A 137 2.84 13.43 9.71
CA PHE A 137 3.11 12.60 8.55
C PHE A 137 3.87 13.36 7.46
N ASN A 138 4.94 12.76 6.93
CA ASN A 138 5.72 13.33 5.83
C ASN A 138 5.10 12.96 4.46
N PRO A 139 4.48 13.91 3.72
CA PRO A 139 3.67 13.59 2.54
C PRO A 139 4.48 13.38 1.25
N ARG A 140 5.82 13.30 1.31
CA ARG A 140 6.69 13.30 0.10
C ARG A 140 6.33 12.25 -0.97
N ASN A 141 5.81 11.08 -0.58
CA ASN A 141 5.40 10.05 -1.54
C ASN A 141 3.98 9.53 -1.22
N LEU A 142 2.99 10.38 -1.51
CA LEU A 142 1.58 10.13 -1.24
C LEU A 142 0.79 9.95 -2.54
N VAL A 143 0.02 8.86 -2.64
CA VAL A 143 -0.86 8.55 -3.77
C VAL A 143 -2.20 8.02 -3.24
N LEU A 144 -3.20 8.90 -3.06
CA LEU A 144 -4.49 8.54 -2.45
C LEU A 144 -5.67 8.67 -3.43
N PRO A 145 -5.75 7.83 -4.48
CA PRO A 145 -6.79 7.92 -5.50
C PRO A 145 -8.17 7.63 -4.90
N TYR A 146 -9.16 8.44 -5.28
CA TYR A 146 -10.55 8.38 -4.78
C TYR A 146 -10.68 8.43 -3.25
N SER A 147 -9.69 9.01 -2.56
CA SER A 147 -9.72 9.11 -1.09
C SER A 147 -10.74 10.14 -0.59
N LYS A 148 -11.08 10.01 0.70
CA LYS A 148 -11.97 10.95 1.41
C LYS A 148 -11.20 12.14 2.02
N ILE A 149 -9.93 12.33 1.67
CA ILE A 149 -9.11 13.40 2.22
C ILE A 149 -9.71 14.76 1.83
N GLU A 150 -10.10 15.54 2.82
CA GLU A 150 -10.64 16.89 2.67
C GLU A 150 -9.54 17.94 2.93
N ARG A 151 -8.54 17.58 3.75
CA ARG A 151 -7.43 18.45 4.13
C ARG A 151 -6.13 17.66 4.25
N ILE A 152 -5.05 18.22 3.70
CA ILE A 152 -3.73 17.63 3.84
C ILE A 152 -3.00 18.26 5.04
N TRP A 153 -2.98 19.59 5.22
CA TRP A 153 -2.52 20.31 6.45
C TRP A 153 -3.10 21.75 6.51
N SER A 154 -3.07 22.41 7.68
CA SER A 154 -3.36 23.85 7.83
C SER A 154 -2.16 24.63 8.39
N ASP A 155 -1.94 25.79 7.77
CA ASP A 155 -1.03 26.91 8.05
C ASP A 155 0.49 26.64 7.88
N ASP A 156 1.03 27.24 6.80
CA ASP A 156 2.44 27.35 6.40
C ASP A 156 3.13 26.27 5.54
N MET A 157 2.42 25.54 4.68
CA MET A 157 2.98 25.15 3.37
C MET A 157 1.94 24.57 2.39
N VAL A 158 1.73 25.30 1.29
CA VAL A 158 1.08 24.96 0.01
C VAL A 158 0.06 23.81 0.06
N CYS A 159 -1.23 24.18 0.15
CA CYS A 159 -2.34 23.34 -0.31
C CYS A 159 -2.12 22.95 -1.77
N LEU A 160 -1.67 21.72 -2.02
CA LEU A 160 -1.93 21.09 -3.31
C LEU A 160 -3.32 20.48 -3.22
N SER A 161 -4.27 21.20 -3.80
CA SER A 161 -5.55 20.65 -4.20
C SER A 161 -5.32 19.28 -4.83
N VAL A 162 -6.02 18.29 -4.31
CA VAL A 162 -6.19 16.93 -4.82
C VAL A 162 -6.09 16.92 -6.35
N ILE A 163 -4.95 16.46 -6.88
CA ILE A 163 -4.89 16.08 -8.29
C ILE A 163 -5.52 14.69 -8.36
N GLY A 164 -6.86 14.69 -8.43
CA GLY A 164 -7.55 13.64 -9.15
C GLY A 164 -7.18 13.80 -10.61
N ILE A 165 -6.38 12.87 -11.12
CA ILE A 165 -6.36 12.58 -12.55
C ILE A 165 -6.82 11.14 -12.69
N ALA A 166 -7.70 11.00 -13.67
CA ALA A 166 -8.61 9.90 -13.96
C ALA A 166 -7.95 8.52 -14.08
#